data_AF-A0A140IEI5-F1
#
_entry.id   AF-A0A140IEI5-F1
#
_cell.length_a   1.000
_cell.length_b   1.000
_cell.length_c   1.000
_cell.angle_alpha   90.00
_cell.angle_beta   90.00
_cell.angle_gamma   90.00
#
_symmetry.space_group_name_H-M   'P 1'
#
loop_
_entity.id
_entity.type
_entity.pdbx_description
1 polymer ?
#
loop_
_entity_poly.entity_id
_entity_poly.type
_entity_poly.pdbx_seq_one_letter_code
_entity_poly.pdbx_strand_id
1 'polypeptide(L)'
;MSTVKMLRALPQGRHIAKAEQWGMALLEALIALLIFSIAVLGLIGIQANMVTNTTEAQFRSIATYIAQQKIGRIWANPSEDERAALIGAEVSQPIDPSLLPSGLSTVSAPDLGMLRVTVTWGVSPEEHEAQVAEEVPRFNNVTIDARVMEGDES
;
A
#
# COMPACT_ATOMS: atom_id res chain seq x y z
N MET A 1 -16.99 -13.12 -101.91
CA MET A 1 -17.07 -11.77 -101.30
C MET A 1 -16.68 -11.92 -99.83
N SER A 2 -15.40 -12.10 -99.50
CA SER A 2 -14.45 -11.07 -99.02
C SER A 2 -15.07 -9.99 -98.13
N THR A 3 -14.57 -9.86 -96.89
CA THR A 3 -14.03 -8.64 -96.22
C THR A 3 -14.05 -8.91 -94.70
N VAL A 4 -12.96 -9.39 -94.09
CA VAL A 4 -11.76 -8.65 -93.62
C VAL A 4 -11.93 -8.03 -92.23
N LYS A 5 -11.03 -8.42 -91.31
CA LYS A 5 -10.51 -7.66 -90.15
C LYS A 5 -11.54 -7.30 -89.05
N MET A 6 -11.23 -7.28 -87.77
CA MET A 6 -9.98 -6.97 -87.07
C MET A 6 -10.27 -7.02 -85.55
N LEU A 7 -9.21 -7.02 -84.74
CA LEU A 7 -9.14 -6.46 -83.37
C LEU A 7 -9.95 -7.23 -82.31
N ARG A 8 -9.38 -7.75 -81.22
CA ARG A 8 -8.26 -7.24 -80.43
C ARG A 8 -7.86 -8.35 -79.45
N ALA A 9 -6.58 -8.68 -79.41
CA ALA A 9 -6.00 -9.30 -78.23
C ALA A 9 -5.97 -8.27 -77.10
N LEU A 10 -6.23 -8.67 -75.86
CA LEU A 10 -5.37 -8.37 -74.71
C LEU A 10 -5.68 -9.39 -73.59
N PRO A 11 -4.72 -10.24 -73.17
CA PRO A 11 -4.78 -10.84 -71.85
C PRO A 11 -4.64 -9.70 -70.84
N GLN A 12 -5.69 -9.44 -70.05
CA GLN A 12 -5.56 -8.60 -68.87
C GLN A 12 -4.82 -9.39 -67.80
N GLY A 13 -3.49 -9.43 -67.93
CA GLY A 13 -2.60 -9.77 -66.85
C GLY A 13 -2.81 -8.75 -65.74
N ARG A 14 -3.64 -9.09 -64.76
CA ARG A 14 -3.72 -8.33 -63.51
C ARG A 14 -2.41 -8.56 -62.77
N HIS A 15 -1.41 -7.73 -63.06
CA HIS A 15 -0.27 -7.55 -62.17
C HIS A 15 -0.84 -6.97 -60.88
N ILE A 16 -1.15 -7.84 -59.93
CA ILE A 16 -1.25 -7.45 -58.54
C ILE A 16 0.18 -7.05 -58.19
N ALA A 17 0.45 -5.75 -58.20
CA ALA A 17 1.72 -5.21 -57.76
C ALA A 17 1.93 -5.74 -56.33
N LYS A 18 2.85 -6.70 -56.21
CA LYS A 18 3.22 -7.28 -54.93
C LYS A 18 4.02 -6.18 -54.24
N ALA A 19 3.35 -5.40 -53.38
CA ALA A 19 3.98 -4.34 -52.63
C ALA A 19 5.19 -4.93 -51.88
N GLU A 20 6.38 -4.42 -52.17
CA GLU A 20 7.62 -4.75 -51.47
C GLU A 20 7.55 -4.18 -50.04
N GLN A 21 6.82 -4.85 -49.15
CA GLN A 21 6.65 -4.44 -47.74
C GLN A 21 7.78 -4.95 -46.82
N TRP A 22 8.84 -5.54 -47.36
CA TRP A 22 9.82 -6.26 -46.55
C TRP A 22 10.77 -5.35 -45.75
N GLY A 23 10.96 -4.08 -46.17
CA GLY A 23 11.80 -3.13 -45.44
C GLY A 23 11.10 -2.43 -44.27
N MET A 24 9.80 -2.17 -44.39
CA MET A 24 9.03 -1.44 -43.37
C MET A 24 8.68 -2.32 -42.16
N ALA A 25 8.50 -3.62 -42.36
CA ALA A 25 8.13 -4.56 -41.28
C ALA A 25 9.20 -4.65 -40.17
N LEU A 26 10.49 -4.52 -40.51
CA LEU A 26 11.57 -4.54 -39.52
C LEU A 26 11.60 -3.27 -38.67
N LEU A 27 11.34 -2.11 -39.29
CA LEU A 27 11.19 -0.86 -38.56
C LEU A 27 9.94 -0.87 -37.68
N GLU A 28 8.83 -1.41 -38.17
CA GLU A 28 7.59 -1.57 -37.40
C GLU A 28 7.82 -2.45 -36.16
N ALA A 29 8.51 -3.60 -36.32
CA ALA A 29 8.86 -4.46 -35.20
C ALA A 29 9.81 -3.77 -34.20
N LEU A 30 10.79 -2.99 -34.67
CA LEU A 30 11.73 -2.27 -33.81
C LEU A 30 11.03 -1.17 -33.00
N ILE A 31 10.12 -0.42 -33.63
CA ILE A 31 9.32 0.62 -32.96
C ILE A 31 8.37 -0.03 -31.95
N ALA A 32 7.69 -1.11 -32.34
CA ALA A 32 6.83 -1.86 -31.43
C ALA A 32 7.61 -2.38 -30.22
N LEU A 33 8.80 -2.94 -30.43
CA LEU A 33 9.68 -3.41 -29.36
C LEU A 33 10.19 -2.28 -28.47
N LEU A 34 10.53 -1.11 -29.05
CA LEU A 34 10.93 0.07 -28.31
C LEU A 34 9.80 0.56 -27.38
N ILE A 35 8.60 0.78 -27.94
CA ILE A 35 7.43 1.23 -27.17
C ILE A 35 7.07 0.18 -26.10
N PHE A 36 7.10 -1.10 -26.46
CA PHE A 36 6.84 -2.19 -25.53
C PHE A 36 7.84 -2.21 -24.37
N SER A 37 9.14 -2.01 -24.65
CA SER A 37 10.16 -1.97 -23.60
C SER A 37 9.94 -0.84 -22.60
N ILE A 38 9.57 0.35 -23.09
CA ILE A 38 9.24 1.52 -22.25
C ILE A 38 7.99 1.25 -21.41
N ALA A 39 6.97 0.61 -22.00
CA ALA A 39 5.74 0.27 -21.29
C ALA A 39 6.00 -0.72 -20.13
N VAL A 40 6.82 -1.75 -20.35
CA VAL A 40 7.20 -2.72 -19.30
C VAL A 40 7.98 -2.04 -18.16
N LEU A 41 8.94 -1.17 -18.48
CA LEU A 41 9.68 -0.38 -17.48
C LEU A 41 8.73 0.49 -16.65
N GLY A 42 7.80 1.18 -17.30
CA GLY A 42 6.78 1.98 -16.63
C GLY A 42 5.92 1.15 -15.67
N LEU A 43 5.48 -0.04 -16.10
CA LEU A 43 4.69 -0.96 -15.28
C LEU A 43 5.48 -1.48 -14.07
N ILE A 44 6.76 -1.80 -14.22
CA ILE A 44 7.62 -2.23 -13.10
C ILE A 44 7.79 -1.09 -12.10
N GLY A 45 8.00 0.15 -12.56
CA GLY A 45 8.11 1.31 -11.68
C GLY A 45 6.85 1.57 -10.86
N ILE A 46 5.68 1.42 -11.47
CA ILE A 46 4.39 1.53 -10.76
C ILE A 46 4.23 0.40 -9.73
N GLN A 47 4.59 -0.83 -10.10
CA GLN A 47 4.51 -1.99 -9.20
C GLN A 47 5.41 -1.82 -7.97
N ALA A 48 6.62 -1.28 -8.12
CA ALA A 48 7.53 -1.05 -7.00
C ALA A 48 6.90 -0.13 -5.92
N ASN A 49 6.30 1.00 -6.35
CA ASN A 49 5.61 1.92 -5.44
C ASN A 49 4.33 1.32 -4.84
N MET A 50 3.62 0.48 -5.60
CA MET A 50 2.42 -0.18 -5.11
C MET A 50 2.75 -1.16 -3.97
N VAL A 51 3.86 -1.90 -4.09
CA VAL A 51 4.31 -2.83 -3.05
C VAL A 51 4.59 -2.09 -1.74
N THR A 52 5.33 -0.97 -1.77
CA THR A 52 5.63 -0.20 -0.56
C THR A 52 4.37 0.34 0.11
N ASN A 53 3.45 0.91 -0.69
CA ASN A 53 2.20 1.45 -0.18
C ASN A 53 1.31 0.35 0.43
N THR A 54 1.30 -0.83 -0.19
CA THR A 54 0.56 -1.99 0.32
C THR A 54 1.12 -2.48 1.66
N THR A 55 2.44 -2.59 1.77
CA THR A 55 3.11 -2.97 3.02
C THR A 55 2.85 -1.96 4.13
N GLU A 56 2.90 -0.66 3.83
CA GLU A 56 2.63 0.39 4.83
C GLU A 56 1.17 0.36 5.30
N ALA A 57 0.22 0.14 4.39
CA ALA A 57 -1.19 -0.05 4.74
C ALA A 57 -1.42 -1.31 5.58
N GLN A 58 -0.68 -2.39 5.31
CA GLN A 58 -0.70 -3.61 6.11
C GLN A 58 -0.21 -3.35 7.54
N PHE A 59 0.93 -2.68 7.70
CA PHE A 59 1.46 -2.33 9.03
C PHE A 59 0.49 -1.45 9.81
N ARG A 60 -0.11 -0.44 9.17
CA ARG A 60 -1.18 0.36 9.80
C ARG A 60 -2.37 -0.47 10.25
N SER A 61 -2.78 -1.46 9.45
CA SER A 61 -3.89 -2.35 9.80
C SER A 61 -3.55 -3.23 11.00
N ILE A 62 -2.34 -3.81 11.03
CA ILE A 62 -1.85 -4.61 12.16
C ILE A 62 -1.71 -3.76 13.43
N ALA A 63 -1.12 -2.56 13.32
CA ALA A 63 -0.98 -1.62 14.43
C ALA A 63 -2.35 -1.21 15.01
N THR A 64 -3.32 -0.93 14.14
CA THR A 64 -4.71 -0.66 14.53
C THR A 64 -5.31 -1.84 15.28
N TYR A 65 -5.15 -3.06 14.76
CA TYR A 65 -5.63 -4.27 15.42
C TYR A 65 -5.02 -4.45 16.82
N ILE A 66 -3.70 -4.27 16.96
CA ILE A 66 -3.00 -4.36 18.25
C ILE A 66 -3.50 -3.30 19.23
N ALA A 67 -3.68 -2.06 18.78
CA ALA A 67 -4.21 -0.98 19.60
C ALA A 67 -5.63 -1.28 20.10
N GLN A 68 -6.50 -1.78 19.22
CA GLN A 68 -7.86 -2.18 19.59
C GLN A 68 -7.89 -3.35 20.58
N GLN A 69 -7.02 -4.35 20.40
CA GLN A 69 -6.87 -5.45 21.35
C GLN A 69 -6.45 -4.95 22.74
N LYS A 70 -5.55 -3.95 22.82
CA LYS A 70 -5.14 -3.32 24.08
C LYS A 70 -6.30 -2.58 24.75
N ILE A 71 -7.02 -1.76 23.99
CA ILE A 71 -8.22 -1.05 24.49
C ILE A 71 -9.25 -2.04 25.02
N GLY A 72 -9.53 -3.12 24.26
CA GLY A 72 -10.47 -4.16 24.66
C GLY A 72 -10.07 -4.87 25.95
N ARG A 73 -8.76 -5.13 26.16
CA ARG A 73 -8.27 -5.68 27.42
C ARG A 73 -8.49 -4.73 28.59
N ILE A 74 -8.23 -3.44 28.42
CA ILE A 74 -8.45 -2.45 29.48
C ILE A 74 -9.93 -2.34 29.83
N TRP A 75 -10.83 -2.39 28.84
CA TRP A 75 -12.28 -2.40 29.08
C TRP A 75 -12.80 -3.69 29.70
N ALA A 76 -12.15 -4.82 29.46
CA ALA A 76 -12.54 -6.10 30.06
C ALA A 76 -12.22 -6.19 31.56
N ASN A 77 -11.42 -5.27 32.11
CA ASN A 77 -11.10 -5.21 33.54
C ASN A 77 -12.01 -4.18 34.22
N PRO A 78 -12.89 -4.60 35.14
CA PRO A 78 -13.94 -3.72 35.68
C PRO A 78 -13.46 -2.81 36.81
N SER A 79 -12.39 -3.14 37.54
CA SER A 79 -11.93 -2.32 38.67
C SER A 79 -10.96 -1.22 38.24
N GLU A 80 -11.09 -0.04 38.84
CA GLU A 80 -10.20 1.10 38.55
C GLU A 80 -8.75 0.80 38.91
N ASP A 81 -8.51 0.10 40.04
CA ASP A 81 -7.18 -0.27 40.51
C ASP A 81 -6.47 -1.21 39.52
N GLU A 82 -7.17 -2.22 38.97
CA GLU A 82 -6.60 -3.14 37.99
C GLU A 82 -6.35 -2.43 36.65
N ARG A 83 -7.24 -1.52 36.24
CA ARG A 83 -7.05 -0.71 35.02
C ARG A 83 -5.84 0.23 35.16
N ALA A 84 -5.68 0.90 36.30
CA ALA A 84 -4.54 1.75 36.59
C ALA A 84 -3.22 0.95 36.59
N ALA A 85 -3.23 -0.27 37.15
CA ALA A 85 -2.09 -1.17 37.10
C ALA A 85 -1.74 -1.61 35.67
N LEU A 86 -2.74 -1.88 34.81
CA LEU A 86 -2.52 -2.21 33.41
C LEU A 86 -1.91 -1.05 32.62
N ILE A 87 -2.45 0.17 32.79
CA ILE A 87 -1.89 1.37 32.14
C ILE A 87 -0.45 1.61 32.60
N GLY A 88 -0.17 1.47 33.91
CA GLY A 88 1.17 1.64 34.47
C GLY A 88 2.17 0.52 34.08
N ALA A 89 1.69 -0.69 33.81
CA ALA A 89 2.50 -1.82 33.33
C ALA A 89 2.75 -1.79 31.81
N GLU A 90 1.97 -1.01 31.07
CA GLU A 90 1.97 -0.95 29.60
C GLU A 90 2.69 0.30 29.08
N VAL A 91 3.73 0.72 29.83
CA VAL A 91 4.75 1.71 29.41
C VAL A 91 5.67 1.06 28.38
N SER A 92 5.58 1.52 27.13
CA SER A 92 6.44 1.15 26.00
C SER A 92 6.82 -0.34 25.94
N GLN A 93 5.89 -1.15 25.43
CA GLN A 93 6.12 -2.58 25.25
C GLN A 93 6.55 -2.91 23.82
N PRO A 94 7.58 -3.78 23.64
CA PRO A 94 7.94 -4.29 22.34
C PRO A 94 6.83 -5.16 21.77
N ILE A 95 6.58 -4.97 20.47
CA ILE A 95 5.71 -5.82 19.66
C ILE A 95 6.60 -6.86 18.97
N ASP A 96 6.05 -8.05 18.74
CA ASP A 96 6.73 -9.11 17.98
C ASP A 96 7.29 -8.56 16.65
N PRO A 97 8.61 -8.65 16.41
CA PRO A 97 9.25 -8.17 15.19
C PRO A 97 8.73 -8.79 13.90
N SER A 98 8.10 -9.97 13.99
CA SER A 98 7.48 -10.63 12.84
C SER A 98 6.18 -9.95 12.39
N LEU A 99 5.52 -9.20 13.27
CA LEU A 99 4.29 -8.47 12.97
C LEU A 99 4.58 -7.04 12.55
N LEU A 100 5.42 -6.34 13.33
CA LEU A 100 5.82 -4.98 13.07
C LEU A 100 7.33 -4.85 13.29
N PRO A 101 8.11 -4.44 12.28
CA PRO A 101 9.55 -4.27 12.43
C PRO A 101 9.82 -3.19 13.47
N SER A 102 10.64 -3.47 14.49
CA SER A 102 10.89 -2.54 15.60
C SER A 102 9.61 -1.93 16.20
N GLY A 103 8.54 -2.73 16.31
CA GLY A 103 7.26 -2.24 16.77
C GLY A 103 7.25 -1.94 18.27
N LEU A 104 6.70 -0.80 18.66
CA LEU A 104 6.50 -0.41 20.06
C LEU A 104 5.04 -0.01 20.31
N SER A 105 4.58 -0.21 21.53
CA SER A 105 3.24 0.20 21.94
C SER A 105 3.25 0.83 23.32
N THR A 106 2.54 1.95 23.47
CA THR A 106 2.32 2.60 24.76
C THR A 106 0.84 2.86 24.95
N VAL A 107 0.35 2.59 26.16
CA VAL A 107 -0.95 3.05 26.62
C VAL A 107 -0.72 4.25 27.53
N SER A 108 -1.39 5.36 27.27
CA SER A 108 -1.37 6.55 28.12
C SER A 108 -2.79 7.05 28.37
N ALA A 109 -2.95 7.91 29.38
CA ALA A 109 -4.21 8.57 29.69
C ALA A 109 -3.98 10.09 29.64
N PRO A 110 -4.04 10.71 28.44
CA PRO A 110 -3.69 12.13 28.28
C PRO A 110 -4.73 13.05 28.93
N ASP A 111 -5.99 12.64 28.97
CA ASP A 111 -7.11 13.38 29.53
C ASP A 111 -7.90 12.52 30.53
N LEU A 112 -8.62 13.17 31.45
CA LEU A 112 -9.50 12.47 32.38
C LEU A 112 -10.58 11.68 31.62
N GLY A 113 -10.70 10.40 31.94
CA GLY A 113 -11.66 9.51 31.31
C GLY A 113 -11.34 9.13 29.86
N MET A 114 -10.12 9.39 29.38
CA MET A 114 -9.66 8.98 28.04
C MET A 114 -8.39 8.14 28.13
N LEU A 115 -8.34 7.09 27.31
CA LEU A 115 -7.18 6.25 27.06
C LEU A 115 -6.69 6.50 25.64
N ARG A 116 -5.39 6.64 25.49
CA ARG A 116 -4.71 6.74 24.22
C ARG A 116 -3.78 5.56 24.08
N VAL A 117 -3.93 4.82 22.99
CA VAL A 117 -3.00 3.76 22.63
C VAL A 117 -2.25 4.17 21.39
N THR A 118 -0.93 4.27 21.50
CA THR A 118 -0.03 4.60 20.39
C THR A 118 0.80 3.38 20.05
N VAL A 119 0.75 2.98 18.80
CA VAL A 119 1.55 1.89 18.23
C VAL A 119 2.42 2.45 17.11
N THR A 120 3.71 2.16 17.14
CA THR A 120 4.68 2.59 16.14
C THR A 120 5.37 1.38 15.50
N TRP A 121 5.95 1.58 14.31
CA TRP A 121 6.81 0.59 13.66
C TRP A 121 7.96 1.27 12.93
N GLY A 122 9.09 0.58 12.82
CA GLY A 122 10.27 1.05 12.09
C GLY A 122 10.93 2.29 12.71
N VAL A 123 10.67 2.54 14.00
CA VAL A 123 11.22 3.69 14.74
C VAL A 123 12.06 3.18 15.91
N SER A 124 12.98 4.01 16.38
CA SER A 124 13.71 3.77 17.62
C SER A 124 12.83 3.98 18.85
N PRO A 125 13.21 3.44 20.03
CA PRO A 125 12.50 3.70 21.28
C PRO A 125 12.41 5.18 21.65
N GLU A 126 13.47 5.96 21.40
CA GLU A 126 13.50 7.40 21.66
C GLU A 126 12.51 8.15 20.76
N GLU A 127 12.47 7.82 19.47
CA GLU A 127 11.49 8.41 18.53
C GLU A 127 10.05 8.01 18.90
N HIS A 128 9.83 6.78 19.38
CA HIS A 128 8.52 6.36 19.87
C HIS A 128 8.06 7.19 21.07
N GLU A 129 8.94 7.39 22.06
CA GLU A 129 8.65 8.24 23.22
C GLU A 129 8.35 9.69 22.80
N ALA A 130 9.16 10.26 21.91
CA ALA A 130 8.93 11.60 21.38
C ALA A 130 7.61 11.71 20.61
N GLN A 131 7.20 10.69 19.86
CA GLN A 131 5.92 10.66 19.15
C GLN A 131 4.72 10.51 20.09
N VAL A 132 4.87 9.72 21.17
CA VAL A 132 3.85 9.60 22.23
C VAL A 132 3.68 10.94 22.95
N ALA A 133 4.77 11.65 23.22
CA ALA A 133 4.78 12.98 23.81
C ALA A 133 4.34 14.10 22.84
N GLU A 134 4.02 13.77 21.58
CA GLU A 134 3.67 14.74 20.53
C GLU A 134 4.77 15.77 20.21
N GLU A 135 6.02 15.47 20.56
CA GLU A 135 7.18 16.36 20.35
C GLU A 135 7.71 16.33 18.92
N VAL A 136 7.45 15.23 18.20
CA VAL A 136 7.87 15.05 16.80
C VAL A 136 6.70 14.62 15.92
N PRO A 137 6.80 14.81 14.58
CA PRO A 137 5.76 14.37 13.65
C PRO A 137 5.48 12.86 13.75
N ARG A 138 4.19 12.54 13.67
CA ARG A 138 3.65 11.19 13.80
C ARG A 138 3.77 10.40 12.49
N PHE A 139 4.98 9.95 12.18
CA PHE A 139 5.24 9.03 11.06
C PHE A 139 5.24 7.58 11.54
N ASN A 140 4.79 6.67 10.67
CA ASN A 140 4.79 5.23 10.95
C ASN A 140 4.13 4.87 12.29
N ASN A 141 2.97 5.48 12.56
CA ASN A 141 2.23 5.22 13.77
C ASN A 141 0.73 5.11 13.56
N VAL A 142 0.08 4.55 14.57
CA VAL A 142 -1.37 4.57 14.76
C VAL A 142 -1.63 4.96 16.20
N THR A 143 -2.47 5.98 16.38
CA THR A 143 -2.96 6.41 17.69
C THR A 143 -4.47 6.25 17.72
N ILE A 144 -4.98 5.55 18.74
CA ILE A 144 -6.40 5.37 18.97
C ILE A 144 -6.76 5.90 20.34
N ASP A 145 -7.74 6.80 20.37
CA ASP A 145 -8.30 7.34 21.59
C ASP A 145 -9.62 6.62 21.90
N ALA A 146 -9.77 6.22 23.16
CA ALA A 146 -10.89 5.46 23.67
C ALA A 146 -11.37 6.07 24.98
N ARG A 147 -12.70 6.18 25.15
CA ARG A 147 -13.27 6.62 26.43
C ARG A 147 -13.12 5.52 27.47
N VAL A 148 -12.74 5.90 28.69
CA VAL A 148 -12.85 5.07 29.89
C VAL A 148 -14.34 4.96 30.19
N MET A 149 -14.91 3.75 30.10
CA MET A 149 -16.25 3.52 30.63
C MET A 149 -16.18 3.67 32.14
N GLU A 150 -16.74 4.76 32.67
CA GLU A 150 -17.07 4.91 34.08
C GLU A 150 -18.25 3.97 34.34
N GLY A 151 -18.12 3.08 35.34
CA GLY A 151 -19.23 2.23 35.72
C GLY A 151 -20.39 3.12 36.16
N ASP A 152 -21.56 2.95 35.55
CA ASP A 152 -22.81 3.52 36.06
C ASP A 152 -22.97 3.04 37.51
N GLU A 153 -22.91 3.97 38.46
CA GLU A 153 -23.07 3.71 39.89
C GLU A 153 -24.39 2.95 40.10
N SER A 154 -24.32 1.69 40.53
CA SER A 154 -25.49 0.88 40.89
C SER A 154 -25.65 0.80 42.40
#